data_AF-A0A2E8SQF5-F1
#
_entry.id   AF-A0A2E8SQF5-F1
#
_cell.length_a   1.000
_cell.length_b   1.000
_cell.length_c   1.000
_cell.angle_alpha   90.00
_cell.angle_beta   90.00
_cell.angle_gamma   90.00
#
_symmetry.space_group_name_H-M   'P 1'
#
loop_
_entity.id
_entity.type
_entity.pdbx_description
1 polymer ?
#
loop_
_entity_poly.entity_id
_entity_poly.type
_entity_poly.pdbx_seq_one_letter_code
_entity_poly.pdbx_strand_id
1 'polypeptide(L)'
;NKKITYQIGNRVELNKSTNIPVVCDFRVQDVRLGGQGAPLVPVGDLLLFKDFSHCLNLGGFSNISIKSNKSILAYDICPVNIVLNKYSRLTGFDFDLDGKISQNGKINNNLLKSLNLISFYNLNCPKSLGIEWVEKTIFPLIDSYNLSVEDILRTFVEHIAIQISNNLKGINLKILVSGGGVKNKFLMQRIKKVSNHNFETISEELIDYKEALVFGFLGVLKIRNENNCLKSVTGANVDHSSGVIFE
;
A
#
# COMPACT_ATOMS: atom_id res chain seq x y z
N ASN A 1 -20.26 -19.05 0.11
CA ASN A 1 -19.83 -17.65 0.33
C ASN A 1 -20.01 -16.83 -0.94
N LYS A 2 -21.02 -15.96 -1.01
CA LYS A 2 -21.15 -15.01 -2.13
C LYS A 2 -20.04 -13.97 -1.99
N LYS A 3 -19.03 -14.00 -2.87
CA LYS A 3 -18.02 -12.94 -2.94
C LYS A 3 -18.71 -11.70 -3.51
N ILE A 4 -18.88 -10.65 -2.70
CA ILE A 4 -19.56 -9.40 -3.07
C ILE A 4 -18.56 -8.26 -2.85
N THR A 5 -18.57 -7.30 -3.77
CA THR A 5 -17.84 -6.04 -3.63
C THR A 5 -18.79 -4.89 -3.93
N TYR A 6 -18.67 -3.79 -3.20
CA TYR A 6 -19.55 -2.63 -3.33
C TYR A 6 -18.75 -1.34 -3.36
N GLN A 7 -18.92 -0.54 -4.42
CA GLN A 7 -18.30 0.78 -4.60
C GLN A 7 -19.41 1.78 -4.91
N ILE A 8 -19.52 2.81 -4.07
CA ILE A 8 -20.42 3.96 -4.31
C ILE A 8 -19.82 4.93 -5.33
N GLY A 9 -20.64 5.89 -5.76
CA GLY A 9 -20.32 6.88 -6.81
C GLY A 9 -21.42 6.83 -7.86
N ASN A 10 -22.09 7.96 -8.11
CA ASN A 10 -23.17 8.02 -9.09
C ASN A 10 -22.57 8.06 -10.50
N ARG A 11 -22.42 6.88 -11.10
CA ARG A 11 -21.71 6.66 -12.38
C ARG A 11 -22.38 7.37 -13.53
N VAL A 12 -23.71 7.36 -13.54
CA VAL A 12 -24.54 8.06 -14.53
C VAL A 12 -24.38 9.56 -14.39
N GLU A 13 -24.46 10.09 -13.17
CA GLU A 13 -24.28 11.53 -12.95
C GLU A 13 -22.86 11.98 -13.27
N LEU A 14 -21.84 11.16 -12.95
CA LEU A 14 -20.45 11.46 -13.27
C LEU A 14 -20.24 11.57 -14.79
N ASN A 15 -20.77 10.63 -15.57
CA ASN A 15 -20.74 10.69 -17.02
C ASN A 15 -21.48 11.94 -17.55
N LYS A 16 -22.72 12.18 -17.09
CA LYS A 16 -23.52 13.35 -17.52
C LYS A 16 -22.88 14.69 -17.21
N SER A 17 -22.32 14.85 -16.01
CA SER A 17 -21.74 16.10 -15.53
C SER A 17 -20.38 16.42 -16.15
N THR A 18 -19.60 15.40 -16.52
CA THR A 18 -18.27 15.58 -17.11
C THR A 18 -18.28 15.60 -18.63
N ASN A 19 -19.34 15.09 -19.26
CA ASN A 19 -19.49 14.97 -20.72
C ASN A 19 -18.30 14.23 -21.39
N ILE A 20 -17.72 13.26 -20.67
CA ILE A 20 -16.67 12.36 -21.17
C ILE A 20 -17.04 10.90 -20.84
N PRO A 21 -16.55 9.92 -21.62
CA PRO A 21 -16.74 8.51 -21.30
C PRO A 21 -16.16 8.16 -19.92
N VAL A 22 -16.93 7.43 -19.11
CA VAL A 22 -16.55 7.02 -17.76
C VAL A 22 -16.38 5.50 -17.72
N VAL A 23 -15.19 5.04 -17.33
CA VAL A 23 -14.96 3.64 -16.99
C VAL A 23 -14.97 3.46 -15.47
N CYS A 24 -15.84 2.61 -14.96
CA CYS A 24 -15.95 2.35 -13.52
C CYS A 24 -16.24 0.86 -13.23
N ASP A 25 -16.53 0.48 -11.98
CA ASP A 25 -16.84 -0.92 -11.59
C ASP A 25 -15.75 -1.97 -11.84
N PHE A 26 -14.49 -1.57 -11.81
CA PHE A 26 -13.34 -2.45 -12.07
C PHE A 26 -13.27 -3.71 -11.18
N ARG A 27 -13.92 -3.75 -10.02
CA ARG A 27 -13.83 -4.89 -9.09
C ARG A 27 -14.89 -5.97 -9.34
N VAL A 28 -16.04 -5.60 -9.91
CA VAL A 28 -17.23 -6.47 -9.95
C VAL A 28 -16.99 -7.68 -10.84
N GLN A 29 -16.41 -7.48 -12.03
CA GLN A 29 -16.14 -8.57 -12.96
C GLN A 29 -15.08 -9.54 -12.42
N ASP A 30 -14.01 -9.02 -11.81
CA ASP A 30 -12.96 -9.85 -11.20
C ASP A 30 -13.50 -10.78 -10.11
N VAL A 31 -14.36 -10.24 -9.24
CA VAL A 31 -15.03 -11.03 -8.20
C VAL A 31 -15.95 -12.10 -8.80
N ARG A 32 -16.68 -11.80 -9.87
CA ARG A 32 -17.52 -12.79 -10.60
C ARG A 32 -16.67 -13.90 -11.23
N LEU A 33 -15.44 -13.60 -11.62
CA LEU A 33 -14.48 -14.55 -12.17
C LEU A 33 -13.66 -15.28 -11.09
N GLY A 34 -14.06 -15.18 -9.81
CA GLY A 34 -13.46 -15.91 -8.70
C GLY A 34 -12.35 -15.16 -7.96
N GLY A 35 -11.96 -13.98 -8.43
CA GLY A 35 -10.95 -13.14 -7.79
C GLY A 35 -11.44 -12.45 -6.52
N GLN A 36 -10.55 -11.67 -5.89
CA GLN A 36 -10.84 -10.86 -4.70
C GLN A 36 -11.32 -9.44 -5.04
N GLY A 37 -11.26 -9.01 -6.30
CA GLY A 37 -11.53 -7.64 -6.74
C GLY A 37 -10.42 -6.65 -6.38
N ALA A 38 -9.29 -7.13 -5.86
CA ALA A 38 -8.16 -6.35 -5.36
C ALA A 38 -6.91 -7.24 -5.24
N PRO A 39 -5.71 -6.62 -5.20
CA PRO A 39 -5.41 -5.24 -5.60
C PRO A 39 -5.42 -5.07 -7.13
N LEU A 40 -5.82 -3.90 -7.64
CA LEU A 40 -5.83 -3.60 -9.09
C LEU A 40 -4.63 -2.75 -9.55
N VAL A 41 -4.04 -2.00 -8.62
CA VAL A 41 -2.86 -1.15 -8.85
C VAL A 41 -1.65 -1.90 -9.45
N PRO A 42 -1.40 -3.19 -9.14
CA PRO A 42 -0.26 -3.91 -9.71
C PRO A 42 -0.17 -3.94 -11.23
N VAL A 43 -1.29 -3.81 -11.95
CA VAL A 43 -1.25 -3.71 -13.43
C VAL A 43 -0.56 -2.42 -13.88
N GLY A 44 -0.86 -1.31 -13.22
CA GLY A 44 -0.17 -0.04 -13.45
C GLY A 44 1.30 -0.13 -13.07
N ASP A 45 1.62 -0.76 -11.93
CA ASP A 45 3.01 -0.99 -11.55
C ASP A 45 3.77 -1.80 -12.61
N LEU A 46 3.15 -2.85 -13.17
CA LEU A 46 3.76 -3.70 -14.20
C LEU A 46 3.96 -2.96 -15.53
N LEU A 47 2.98 -2.16 -15.97
CA LEU A 47 2.96 -1.61 -17.33
C LEU A 47 3.49 -0.17 -17.43
N LEU A 48 3.30 0.68 -16.43
CA LEU A 48 3.77 2.06 -16.43
C LEU A 48 5.19 2.20 -15.86
N PHE A 49 5.54 1.40 -14.86
CA PHE A 49 6.80 1.53 -14.12
C PHE A 49 7.78 0.39 -14.41
N LYS A 50 7.89 -0.03 -15.68
CA LYS A 50 8.65 -1.22 -16.10
C LYS A 50 10.12 -1.23 -15.67
N ASP A 51 10.73 -0.05 -15.57
CA ASP A 51 12.14 0.08 -15.20
C ASP A 51 12.43 -0.19 -13.72
N PHE A 52 11.39 -0.25 -12.88
CA PHE A 52 11.49 -0.54 -11.46
C PHE A 52 11.16 -2.00 -11.19
N SER A 53 12.07 -2.73 -10.53
CA SER A 53 11.80 -4.10 -10.10
C SER A 53 10.79 -4.16 -8.96
N HIS A 54 10.70 -3.09 -8.16
CA HIS A 54 9.80 -2.99 -7.02
C HIS A 54 9.04 -1.66 -7.04
N CYS A 55 7.76 -1.69 -6.66
CA CYS A 55 6.99 -0.50 -6.34
C CYS A 55 6.49 -0.61 -4.90
N LEU A 56 6.94 0.28 -4.03
CA LEU A 56 6.58 0.37 -2.62
C LEU A 56 5.62 1.54 -2.42
N ASN A 57 4.44 1.28 -1.86
CA ASN A 57 3.54 2.33 -1.41
C ASN A 57 3.64 2.45 0.12
N LEU A 58 3.65 3.68 0.64
CA LEU A 58 3.64 4.01 2.06
C LEU A 58 2.37 4.82 2.38
N GLY A 59 1.23 4.13 2.39
CA GLY A 59 -0.07 4.71 2.74
C GLY A 59 -0.42 4.49 4.22
N GLY A 60 -1.70 4.25 4.49
CA GLY A 60 -2.14 3.74 5.79
C GLY A 60 -1.47 2.41 6.13
N PHE A 61 -1.32 1.56 5.11
CA PHE A 61 -0.48 0.36 5.09
C PHE A 61 0.64 0.53 4.07
N SER A 62 1.75 -0.18 4.29
CA SER A 62 2.75 -0.40 3.26
C SER A 62 2.34 -1.60 2.42
N ASN A 63 2.37 -1.44 1.10
CA ASN A 63 2.24 -2.53 0.15
C ASN A 63 3.37 -2.51 -0.87
N ILE A 64 3.71 -3.68 -1.38
CA ILE A 64 4.79 -3.84 -2.34
C ILE A 64 4.31 -4.64 -3.54
N SER A 65 4.74 -4.20 -4.71
CA SER A 65 4.65 -4.91 -5.98
C SER A 65 6.06 -5.35 -6.40
N ILE A 66 6.29 -6.65 -6.52
CA ILE A 66 7.56 -7.25 -6.95
C ILE A 66 7.38 -7.80 -8.35
N LYS A 67 8.18 -7.31 -9.30
CA LYS A 67 8.09 -7.69 -10.71
C LYS A 67 9.14 -8.74 -11.06
N SER A 68 8.70 -9.77 -11.78
CA SER A 68 9.57 -10.78 -12.35
C SER A 68 9.09 -11.13 -13.75
N ASN A 69 9.89 -10.79 -14.77
CA ASN A 69 9.52 -10.92 -16.18
C ASN A 69 8.16 -10.26 -16.49
N LYS A 70 7.14 -11.07 -16.84
CA LYS A 70 5.76 -10.63 -17.12
C LYS A 70 4.78 -10.93 -15.97
N SER A 71 5.31 -11.27 -14.80
CA SER A 71 4.52 -11.56 -13.61
C SER A 71 4.77 -10.50 -12.54
N ILE A 72 3.77 -10.29 -11.70
CA ILE A 72 3.84 -9.39 -10.56
C ILE A 72 3.24 -10.08 -9.35
N LEU A 73 3.95 -10.01 -8.23
CA LEU A 73 3.47 -10.41 -6.92
C LEU A 73 3.21 -9.14 -6.11
N ALA A 74 2.02 -9.00 -5.54
CA ALA A 74 1.67 -7.84 -4.73
C ALA A 74 1.00 -8.25 -3.42
N TYR A 75 1.36 -7.57 -2.33
CA TYR A 75 0.85 -7.87 -0.99
C TYR A 75 1.14 -6.72 0.00
N ASP A 76 0.46 -6.75 1.14
CA ASP A 76 0.68 -5.81 2.24
C ASP A 76 1.84 -6.27 3.14
N ILE A 77 2.72 -5.33 3.52
CA ILE A 77 3.87 -5.57 4.39
C ILE A 77 3.50 -5.36 5.85
N CYS A 78 3.04 -4.15 6.20
CA CYS A 78 2.77 -3.73 7.58
C CYS A 78 1.91 -2.45 7.61
N PRO A 79 1.26 -2.12 8.73
CA PRO A 79 0.66 -0.80 8.91
C PRO A 79 1.73 0.29 9.02
N VAL A 80 1.42 1.48 8.49
CA VAL A 80 2.30 2.67 8.50
C VAL A 80 1.55 3.87 9.06
N ASN A 81 0.98 4.72 8.20
CA ASN A 81 0.40 6.00 8.65
C ASN A 81 -0.85 5.82 9.50
N ILE A 82 -1.58 4.70 9.40
CA ILE A 82 -2.72 4.42 10.30
C ILE A 82 -2.28 4.44 11.76
N VAL A 83 -1.13 3.83 12.05
CA VAL A 83 -0.62 3.70 13.41
C VAL A 83 0.09 4.99 13.82
N LEU A 84 0.97 5.53 12.96
CA LEU A 84 1.66 6.79 13.25
C LEU A 84 0.67 7.92 13.53
N ASN A 85 -0.34 8.09 12.67
CA ASN A 85 -1.33 9.17 12.83
C ASN A 85 -2.20 9.00 14.09
N LYS A 86 -2.52 7.76 14.50
CA LYS A 86 -3.25 7.54 15.76
C LYS A 86 -2.49 8.14 16.93
N TYR A 87 -1.20 7.83 17.06
CA TYR A 87 -0.41 8.29 18.19
C TYR A 87 -0.03 9.77 18.06
N SER A 88 0.26 10.28 16.86
CA SER A 88 0.48 11.71 16.64
C SER A 88 -0.71 12.56 17.09
N ARG A 89 -1.95 12.09 16.90
CA ARG A 89 -3.15 12.83 17.34
C ARG A 89 -3.22 13.04 18.84
N LEU A 90 -2.60 12.16 19.64
CA LEU A 90 -2.50 12.34 21.10
C LEU A 90 -1.61 13.53 21.50
N THR A 91 -0.78 14.01 20.57
CA THR A 91 0.08 15.20 20.73
C THR A 91 -0.51 16.45 20.04
N GLY A 92 -1.73 16.36 19.52
CA GLY A 92 -2.41 17.48 18.85
C GLY A 92 -2.11 17.64 17.35
N PHE A 93 -1.40 16.69 16.72
CA PHE A 93 -1.09 16.71 15.30
C PHE A 93 -1.77 15.56 14.55
N ASP A 94 -2.34 15.82 13.37
CA ASP A 94 -2.99 14.78 12.56
C ASP A 94 -2.05 13.66 12.10
N PHE A 95 -0.77 13.97 11.97
CA PHE A 95 0.30 13.07 11.56
C PHE A 95 1.66 13.60 12.05
N ASP A 96 2.67 12.73 12.07
CA ASP A 96 4.05 13.10 12.43
C ASP A 96 4.76 13.81 11.27
N LEU A 97 4.64 15.13 11.22
CA LEU A 97 5.20 15.98 10.16
C LEU A 97 6.72 15.83 10.07
N ASP A 98 7.21 15.40 8.89
CA ASP A 98 8.62 15.06 8.61
C ASP A 98 9.22 13.97 9.52
N GLY A 99 8.42 13.37 10.41
CA GLY A 99 8.88 12.46 11.45
C GLY A 99 9.55 13.14 12.64
N LYS A 100 9.23 14.42 12.91
CA LYS A 100 9.85 15.21 13.98
C LYS A 100 9.58 14.65 15.38
N ILE A 101 8.40 14.08 15.61
CA ILE A 101 8.02 13.51 16.91
C ILE A 101 8.75 12.18 17.11
N SER A 102 8.65 11.27 16.13
CA SER A 102 9.33 9.98 16.16
C SER A 102 10.85 10.10 16.22
N GLN A 103 11.45 11.13 15.62
CA GLN A 103 12.90 11.33 15.66
C GLN A 103 13.42 11.57 17.09
N ASN A 104 12.64 12.23 17.94
CA ASN A 104 13.02 12.61 19.30
C ASN A 104 12.79 11.52 20.35
N GLY A 105 12.03 10.47 20.01
CA GLY A 105 11.81 9.33 20.90
C GLY A 105 13.01 8.38 20.98
N LYS A 106 12.93 7.46 21.94
CA LYS A 106 13.87 6.36 22.13
C LYS A 106 13.21 5.05 21.74
N ILE A 107 13.99 4.15 21.16
CA ILE A 107 13.50 2.81 20.79
C ILE A 107 13.29 2.02 22.08
N ASN A 108 12.06 1.53 22.29
CA ASN A 108 11.78 0.50 23.27
C ASN A 108 12.02 -0.89 22.65
N ASN A 109 13.13 -1.52 23.03
CA ASN A 109 13.54 -2.81 22.44
C ASN A 109 12.54 -3.95 22.73
N ASN A 110 11.84 -3.92 23.86
CA ASN A 110 10.87 -4.96 24.20
C ASN A 110 9.62 -4.87 23.31
N LEU A 111 9.07 -3.66 23.14
CA LEU A 111 7.97 -3.41 22.21
C LEU A 111 8.39 -3.71 20.77
N LEU A 112 9.58 -3.27 20.36
CA LEU A 112 10.10 -3.55 19.02
C LEU A 112 10.18 -5.06 18.74
N LYS A 113 10.69 -5.83 19.71
CA LYS A 113 10.76 -7.29 19.61
C LYS A 113 9.36 -7.89 19.49
N SER A 114 8.41 -7.48 20.34
CA SER A 114 7.04 -8.00 20.31
C SER A 114 6.33 -7.69 19.00
N LEU A 115 6.47 -6.46 18.47
CA LEU A 115 5.93 -6.07 17.17
C LEU A 115 6.49 -6.94 16.03
N ASN A 116 7.80 -7.17 16.01
CA ASN A 116 8.43 -7.97 14.95
C ASN A 116 8.15 -9.48 15.06
N LEU A 117 7.67 -9.97 16.22
CA LEU A 117 7.31 -11.38 16.42
C LEU A 117 5.85 -11.71 16.04
N ILE A 118 5.06 -10.72 15.63
CA ILE A 118 3.67 -10.95 15.22
C ILE A 118 3.63 -11.93 14.03
N SER A 119 2.80 -12.97 14.16
CA SER A 119 2.75 -14.12 13.24
C SER A 119 2.46 -13.76 11.78
N PHE A 120 1.71 -12.69 11.53
CA PHE A 120 1.40 -12.18 10.19
C PHE A 120 2.68 -11.97 9.33
N TYR A 121 3.76 -11.51 9.95
CA TYR A 121 5.00 -11.21 9.24
C TYR A 121 5.70 -12.47 8.69
N ASN A 122 5.41 -13.64 9.27
CA ASN A 122 5.94 -14.94 8.84
C ASN A 122 5.05 -15.65 7.80
N LEU A 123 3.89 -15.08 7.44
CA LEU A 123 3.00 -15.68 6.43
C LEU A 123 3.59 -15.55 5.02
N ASN A 124 3.38 -16.59 4.21
CA ASN A 124 3.64 -16.59 2.77
C ASN A 124 2.71 -15.63 2.03
N CYS A 125 3.15 -15.17 0.86
CA CYS A 125 2.36 -14.29 -0.01
C CYS A 125 1.43 -15.12 -0.92
N PRO A 126 0.29 -14.57 -1.38
CA PRO A 126 -0.21 -13.21 -1.14
C PRO A 126 -0.88 -13.06 0.24
N LYS A 127 -0.77 -11.87 0.83
CA LYS A 127 -1.40 -11.52 2.11
C LYS A 127 -1.88 -10.06 2.11
N SER A 128 -2.93 -9.79 2.87
CA SER A 128 -3.52 -8.45 2.98
C SER A 128 -3.83 -8.08 4.42
N LEU A 129 -3.85 -6.79 4.71
CA LEU A 129 -4.15 -6.21 6.01
C LEU A 129 -5.40 -5.33 5.95
N GLY A 130 -6.14 -5.32 7.05
CA GLY A 130 -7.29 -4.45 7.27
C GLY A 130 -7.14 -3.66 8.57
N ILE A 131 -7.91 -2.59 8.72
CA ILE A 131 -7.90 -1.77 9.94
C ILE A 131 -8.30 -2.59 11.16
N GLU A 132 -9.20 -3.55 11.00
CA GLU A 132 -9.68 -4.44 12.06
C GLU A 132 -8.54 -5.29 12.63
N TRP A 133 -7.54 -5.63 11.81
CA TRP A 133 -6.36 -6.35 12.27
C TRP A 133 -5.46 -5.46 13.13
N VAL A 134 -5.29 -4.18 12.74
CA VAL A 134 -4.52 -3.19 13.50
C VAL A 134 -5.17 -2.94 14.86
N GLU A 135 -6.50 -2.78 14.90
CA GLU A 135 -7.27 -2.57 16.12
C GLU A 135 -7.20 -3.75 17.09
N LYS A 136 -7.19 -4.98 16.57
CA LYS A 136 -7.14 -6.19 17.40
C LYS A 136 -5.73 -6.57 17.83
N THR A 137 -4.71 -6.23 17.05
CA THR A 137 -3.36 -6.79 17.22
C THR A 137 -2.32 -5.73 17.58
N ILE A 138 -2.30 -4.60 16.86
CA ILE A 138 -1.23 -3.61 16.97
C ILE A 138 -1.49 -2.64 18.12
N PHE A 139 -2.69 -2.06 18.19
CA PHE A 139 -2.99 -1.06 19.22
C PHE A 139 -2.94 -1.65 20.63
N PRO A 140 -3.60 -2.78 20.95
CA PRO A 140 -3.55 -3.33 22.30
C PRO A 140 -2.13 -3.71 22.72
N LEU A 141 -1.31 -4.20 21.77
CA LEU A 141 0.08 -4.54 22.02
C LEU A 141 0.89 -3.30 22.39
N ILE A 142 0.83 -2.23 21.60
CA ILE A 142 1.56 -0.98 21.88
C ILE A 142 1.10 -0.38 23.22
N ASP A 143 -0.22 -0.27 23.41
CA ASP A 143 -0.82 0.37 24.58
C ASP A 143 -0.45 -0.35 25.89
N SER A 144 -0.20 -1.67 25.85
CA SER A 144 0.24 -2.46 27.01
C SER A 144 1.61 -2.08 27.60
N TYR A 145 2.46 -1.37 26.85
CA TYR A 145 3.79 -0.96 27.31
C TYR A 145 3.81 0.39 28.03
N ASN A 146 2.70 1.14 27.99
CA ASN A 146 2.51 2.43 28.68
C ASN A 146 3.68 3.42 28.50
N LEU A 147 4.10 3.60 27.24
CA LEU A 147 5.23 4.45 26.84
C LEU A 147 4.77 5.87 26.50
N SER A 148 5.71 6.81 26.44
CA SER A 148 5.45 8.13 25.84
C SER A 148 5.13 8.01 24.35
N VAL A 149 4.41 8.98 23.80
CA VAL A 149 4.03 8.99 22.38
C VAL A 149 5.27 9.01 21.49
N GLU A 150 6.30 9.78 21.86
CA GLU A 150 7.55 9.87 21.13
C GLU A 150 8.25 8.50 21.04
N ASP A 151 8.30 7.75 22.15
CA ASP A 151 8.92 6.42 22.20
C ASP A 151 8.10 5.39 21.43
N ILE A 152 6.76 5.48 21.47
CA ILE A 152 5.88 4.67 20.63
C ILE A 152 6.16 4.92 19.15
N LEU A 153 6.11 6.17 18.72
CA LEU A 153 6.31 6.56 17.33
C LEU A 153 7.71 6.19 16.85
N ARG A 154 8.74 6.45 17.67
CA ARG A 154 10.12 6.04 17.38
C ARG A 154 10.24 4.54 17.17
N THR A 155 9.69 3.76 18.09
CA THR A 155 9.74 2.30 18.06
C THR A 155 8.99 1.75 16.86
N PHE A 156 7.84 2.34 16.54
CA PHE A 156 7.02 1.91 15.42
C PHE A 156 7.64 2.26 14.06
N VAL A 157 8.30 3.42 13.92
CA VAL A 157 9.11 3.74 12.73
C VAL A 157 10.21 2.71 12.52
N GLU A 158 10.89 2.28 13.57
CA GLU A 158 11.91 1.23 13.47
C GLU A 158 11.31 -0.12 13.04
N HIS A 159 10.14 -0.47 13.59
CA HIS A 159 9.40 -1.66 13.18
C HIS A 159 9.05 -1.63 11.69
N ILE A 160 8.51 -0.52 11.17
CA ILE A 160 8.19 -0.36 9.75
C ILE A 160 9.44 -0.56 8.89
N ALA A 161 10.58 0.06 9.27
CA ALA A 161 11.83 -0.06 8.54
C ALA A 161 12.33 -1.52 8.47
N ILE A 162 12.24 -2.26 9.58
CA ILE A 162 12.60 -3.68 9.63
C ILE A 162 11.68 -4.52 8.73
N GLN A 163 10.36 -4.31 8.81
CA GLN A 163 9.42 -5.11 8.02
C GLN A 163 9.53 -4.85 6.52
N ILE A 164 9.76 -3.60 6.11
CA ILE A 164 10.04 -3.26 4.70
C ILE A 164 11.35 -3.91 4.26
N SER A 165 12.42 -3.78 5.05
CA SER A 165 13.73 -4.39 4.75
C SER A 165 13.63 -5.90 4.52
N ASN A 166 12.89 -6.62 5.38
CA ASN A 166 12.72 -8.07 5.27
C ASN A 166 12.04 -8.53 3.96
N ASN A 167 11.34 -7.62 3.28
CA ASN A 167 10.66 -7.87 2.01
C ASN A 167 11.45 -7.38 0.78
N LEU A 168 12.59 -6.72 0.98
CA LEU A 168 13.47 -6.24 -0.09
C LEU A 168 14.67 -7.18 -0.27
N LYS A 169 14.39 -8.44 -0.61
CA LYS A 169 15.40 -9.48 -0.80
C LYS A 169 16.07 -9.33 -2.16
N GLY A 170 17.35 -8.95 -2.16
CA GLY A 170 18.16 -8.81 -3.38
C GLY A 170 19.24 -7.75 -3.23
N ILE A 171 20.00 -7.52 -4.30
CA ILE A 171 21.05 -6.51 -4.37
C ILE A 171 20.70 -5.57 -5.54
N ASN A 172 21.00 -4.27 -5.39
CA ASN A 172 20.81 -3.24 -6.43
C ASN A 172 19.38 -3.20 -6.99
N LEU A 173 18.38 -3.28 -6.09
CA LEU A 173 16.98 -3.19 -6.48
C LEU A 173 16.65 -1.77 -6.93
N LYS A 174 15.91 -1.64 -8.04
CA LYS A 174 15.29 -0.38 -8.46
C LYS A 174 13.91 -0.27 -7.84
N ILE A 175 13.79 0.53 -6.79
CA ILE A 175 12.58 0.62 -5.96
C ILE A 175 11.93 1.98 -6.16
N LEU A 176 10.77 2.00 -6.81
CA LEU A 176 9.91 3.17 -6.85
C LEU A 176 9.13 3.27 -5.54
N VAL A 177 9.20 4.41 -4.86
CA VAL A 177 8.41 4.66 -3.64
C VAL A 177 7.34 5.74 -3.87
N SER A 178 6.17 5.54 -3.25
CA SER A 178 4.98 6.41 -3.39
C SER A 178 4.16 6.43 -2.10
N GLY A 179 3.14 7.28 -2.03
CA GLY A 179 2.24 7.41 -0.88
C GLY A 179 2.73 8.41 0.17
N GLY A 180 1.80 8.90 1.01
CA GLY A 180 2.06 10.00 1.94
C GLY A 180 3.20 9.75 2.94
N GLY A 181 3.51 8.50 3.27
CA GLY A 181 4.63 8.14 4.15
C GLY A 181 6.00 8.49 3.57
N VAL A 182 6.13 8.71 2.26
CA VAL A 182 7.36 9.22 1.63
C VAL A 182 7.72 10.61 2.15
N LYS A 183 6.72 11.41 2.54
CA LYS A 183 6.90 12.76 3.09
C LYS A 183 7.42 12.74 4.53
N ASN A 184 7.38 11.60 5.22
CA ASN A 184 8.02 11.44 6.52
C ASN A 184 9.53 11.18 6.32
N LYS A 185 10.32 12.26 6.37
CA LYS A 185 11.79 12.22 6.12
C LYS A 185 12.52 11.27 7.06
N PHE A 186 12.16 11.28 8.34
CA PHE A 186 12.78 10.39 9.32
C PHE A 186 12.45 8.91 9.04
N LEU A 187 11.19 8.58 8.71
CA LEU A 187 10.80 7.22 8.31
C LEU A 187 11.60 6.76 7.09
N MET A 188 11.67 7.58 6.03
CA MET A 188 12.46 7.26 4.83
C MET A 188 13.95 7.07 5.13
N GLN A 189 14.51 7.90 6.02
CA GLN A 189 15.89 7.73 6.48
C GLN A 189 16.09 6.39 7.20
N ARG A 190 15.14 5.99 8.07
CA ARG A 190 15.20 4.70 8.77
C ARG A 190 15.07 3.53 7.82
N ILE A 191 14.10 3.54 6.91
CA ILE A 191 13.93 2.50 5.89
C ILE A 191 15.23 2.34 5.09
N LYS A 192 15.78 3.45 4.56
CA LYS A 192 17.02 3.44 3.78
C LYS A 192 18.19 2.86 4.56
N LYS A 193 18.34 3.24 5.84
CA LYS A 193 19.43 2.76 6.70
C LYS A 193 19.30 1.28 7.04
N VAL A 194 18.09 0.78 7.29
CA VAL A 194 17.86 -0.61 7.69
C VAL A 194 17.93 -1.54 6.47
N SER A 195 17.33 -1.14 5.35
CA SER A 195 17.27 -1.97 4.14
C SER A 195 18.53 -1.94 3.30
N ASN A 196 19.40 -0.94 3.48
CA ASN A 196 20.58 -0.70 2.65
C ASN A 196 20.26 -0.66 1.14
N HIS A 197 19.09 -0.12 0.79
CA HIS A 197 18.65 0.07 -0.60
C HIS A 197 18.41 1.54 -0.89
N ASN A 198 18.51 1.91 -2.17
CA ASN A 198 18.07 3.22 -2.63
C ASN A 198 16.60 3.17 -3.02
N PHE A 199 15.91 4.30 -2.81
CA PHE A 199 14.51 4.48 -3.13
C PHE A 199 14.41 5.67 -4.06
N GLU A 200 13.67 5.50 -5.14
CA GLU A 200 13.48 6.50 -6.18
C GLU A 200 12.05 7.03 -6.12
N THR A 201 11.91 8.32 -6.31
CA THR A 201 10.64 9.02 -6.50
C THR A 201 10.68 9.70 -7.86
N ILE A 202 9.60 9.62 -8.63
CA ILE A 202 9.55 10.23 -9.97
C ILE A 202 9.17 11.72 -9.89
N SER A 203 8.12 12.05 -9.14
CA SER A 203 7.69 13.43 -8.89
C SER A 203 6.80 13.49 -7.64
N GLU A 204 6.57 14.71 -7.12
CA GLU A 204 5.64 14.92 -5.99
C GLU A 204 4.21 14.51 -6.37
N GLU A 205 3.78 14.81 -7.59
CA GLU A 205 2.47 14.42 -8.09
C GLU A 205 2.32 12.90 -8.13
N LEU A 206 3.36 12.17 -8.54
CA LEU A 206 3.26 10.71 -8.54
C LEU A 206 3.23 10.14 -7.13
N ILE A 207 3.93 10.75 -6.17
CA ILE A 207 3.85 10.32 -4.76
C ILE A 207 2.41 10.37 -4.26
N ASP A 208 1.69 11.45 -4.58
CA ASP A 208 0.33 11.68 -4.08
C ASP A 208 -0.76 10.99 -4.93
N TYR A 209 -0.56 10.89 -6.24
CA TYR A 209 -1.61 10.50 -7.19
C TYR A 209 -1.34 9.21 -7.97
N LYS A 210 -0.36 8.38 -7.58
CA LYS A 210 -0.07 7.10 -8.28
C LYS A 210 -1.32 6.23 -8.45
N GLU A 211 -2.12 6.04 -7.41
CA GLU A 211 -3.32 5.19 -7.51
C GLU A 211 -4.34 5.78 -8.48
N ALA A 212 -4.57 7.09 -8.43
CA ALA A 212 -5.47 7.79 -9.35
C ALA A 212 -5.00 7.68 -10.81
N LEU A 213 -3.70 7.88 -11.05
CA LEU A 213 -3.07 7.67 -12.37
C LEU A 213 -3.31 6.24 -12.86
N VAL A 214 -3.11 5.24 -12.00
CA VAL A 214 -3.33 3.85 -12.38
C VAL A 214 -4.79 3.58 -12.71
N PHE A 215 -5.76 4.10 -11.95
CA PHE A 215 -7.18 3.96 -12.29
C PHE A 215 -7.54 4.62 -13.63
N GLY A 216 -6.98 5.79 -13.93
CA GLY A 216 -7.09 6.39 -15.27
C GLY A 216 -6.55 5.47 -16.36
N PHE A 217 -5.38 4.88 -16.12
CA PHE A 217 -4.76 3.92 -17.04
C PHE A 217 -5.57 2.63 -17.20
N LEU A 218 -6.17 2.08 -16.14
CA LEU A 218 -7.08 0.92 -16.24
C LEU A 218 -8.29 1.22 -17.15
N GLY A 219 -8.78 2.46 -17.11
CA GLY A 219 -9.82 2.95 -18.03
C GLY A 219 -9.37 2.93 -19.48
N VAL A 220 -8.15 3.41 -19.78
CA VAL A 220 -7.57 3.35 -21.13
C VAL A 220 -7.44 1.90 -21.61
N LEU A 221 -6.94 0.99 -20.75
CA LEU A 221 -6.84 -0.43 -21.08
C LEU A 221 -8.23 -1.04 -21.36
N LYS A 222 -9.25 -0.67 -20.58
CA LYS A 222 -10.61 -1.15 -20.80
C LYS A 222 -11.17 -0.71 -22.16
N ILE A 223 -11.01 0.57 -22.52
CA ILE A 223 -11.45 1.11 -23.80
C ILE A 223 -10.78 0.38 -24.97
N ARG A 224 -9.52 -0.02 -24.80
CA ARG A 224 -8.74 -0.79 -25.79
C ARG A 224 -8.99 -2.30 -25.75
N ASN A 225 -9.87 -2.78 -24.86
CA ASN A 225 -10.12 -4.20 -24.60
C ASN A 225 -8.83 -4.99 -24.24
N GLU A 226 -7.91 -4.34 -23.52
CA GLU A 226 -6.70 -4.95 -23.01
C GLU A 226 -6.90 -5.41 -21.55
N ASN A 227 -6.13 -6.43 -21.14
CA ASN A 227 -6.21 -6.95 -19.78
C ASN A 227 -5.78 -5.88 -18.77
N ASN A 228 -6.67 -5.59 -17.83
CA ASN A 228 -6.43 -4.63 -16.75
C ASN A 228 -6.63 -5.25 -15.35
N CYS A 229 -6.91 -6.56 -15.30
CA CYS A 229 -6.93 -7.40 -14.12
C CYS A 229 -6.12 -8.68 -14.39
N LEU A 230 -5.22 -9.03 -13.47
CA LEU A 230 -4.32 -10.18 -13.60
C LEU A 230 -4.73 -11.29 -12.62
N LYS A 231 -4.91 -12.51 -13.14
CA LYS A 231 -5.23 -13.72 -12.37
C LYS A 231 -4.21 -13.99 -11.27
N SER A 232 -2.94 -13.71 -11.56
CA SER A 232 -1.83 -13.92 -10.64
C SER A 232 -1.87 -12.99 -9.43
N VAL A 233 -2.64 -11.90 -9.52
CA VAL A 233 -2.76 -10.88 -8.48
C VAL A 233 -4.04 -11.07 -7.67
N THR A 234 -5.19 -11.15 -8.34
CA THR A 234 -6.50 -11.16 -7.68
C THR A 234 -7.00 -12.57 -7.36
N GLY A 235 -6.40 -13.60 -7.96
CA GLY A 235 -6.88 -14.99 -7.87
C GLY A 235 -8.10 -15.29 -8.74
N ALA A 236 -8.44 -14.44 -9.71
CA ALA A 236 -9.45 -14.76 -10.72
C ALA A 236 -9.03 -15.96 -11.58
N ASN A 237 -10.00 -16.59 -12.26
CA ASN A 237 -9.73 -17.76 -13.10
C ASN A 237 -8.90 -17.43 -14.35
N VAL A 238 -8.99 -16.19 -14.85
CA VAL A 238 -8.31 -15.70 -16.06
C VAL A 238 -7.93 -14.23 -15.95
N ASP A 239 -6.89 -13.83 -16.67
CA ASP A 239 -6.63 -12.40 -16.93
C ASP A 239 -7.79 -11.85 -17.77
N HIS A 240 -8.23 -10.63 -17.48
CA HIS A 240 -9.41 -10.06 -18.16
C HIS A 240 -9.40 -8.53 -18.16
N SER A 241 -10.26 -7.95 -19.02
CA SER A 241 -10.50 -6.51 -19.14
C SER A 241 -11.75 -6.11 -18.35
N SER A 242 -11.54 -5.66 -17.12
CA SER A 242 -12.58 -5.26 -16.17
C SER A 242 -12.99 -3.81 -16.29
N GLY A 243 -14.19 -3.51 -15.78
CA GLY A 243 -14.82 -2.20 -15.79
C GLY A 243 -16.00 -2.12 -16.77
N VAL A 244 -16.88 -1.17 -16.51
CA VAL A 244 -18.08 -0.86 -17.30
C VAL A 244 -17.90 0.53 -17.89
N ILE A 245 -18.12 0.63 -19.20
CA ILE A 245 -18.03 1.89 -19.95
C ILE A 245 -19.41 2.53 -19.95
N PHE A 246 -19.47 3.80 -19.54
CA PHE A 246 -20.63 4.68 -19.65
C PHE A 246 -20.27 5.77 -20.67
N GLU A 247 -21.08 5.88 -21.72
CA GLU A 247 -20.93 6.87 -22.80
C GLU A 247 -22.01 7.93 -22.67
#